data_AF-A0A0H5RDV1-F1
#
_entry.id   AF-A0A0H5RDV1-F1
#
_cell.length_a   1.000
_cell.length_b   1.000
_cell.length_c   1.000
_cell.angle_alpha   90.00
_cell.angle_beta   90.00
_cell.angle_gamma   90.00
#
_symmetry.space_group_name_H-M   'P 1'
#
loop_
_entity.id
_entity.type
_entity.pdbx_description
1 polymer ?
#
loop_
_entity_poly.entity_id
_entity_poly.type
_entity_poly.pdbx_seq_one_letter_code
_entity_poly.pdbx_strand_id
1 'polypeptide(L)'
;KRIMTKALAGRGPKRSLWVEWLHLRLLEEFRRLSKAHVKFSPKVLLSLAKDILQNAGDADEFSSASIENGILITEKLTSRWILTFQERFDIVLRHQTGKLAVSPAHHEHMEKLVAFHLGEVGRRFRSGDLDENLVENVDETHFVINMDNGRTLGFKGDDDVKYADVSSGGEGMTMIVRVTGGSNAAIQPPMMIFMNKSRSYPIRGVPDDVAGVCYRTGPKGWNDSKVFPLWCREPRAIRKDPHGGQREIFMDNCGCHNVTDDLTSALNDLNAVIRKLPANATHLCQPCDSFVISKIKQEWSNAWESYKIDMIKRQLWAEGSGKLQNPGKRFFLKLAAESVRKVNHMRDRQGLTYARKAMIRCGLSLNINGLWEESQLFPVLQEIIKKYPEHYEGCPVGPRRQVAITENPSF
;
A
#
# COMPACT_ATOMS: atom_id res chain seq x y z
N LYS A 1 26.22 35.60 -11.34
CA LYS A 1 24.75 35.89 -11.30
C LYS A 1 24.17 35.66 -12.69
N ARG A 2 23.58 34.48 -12.95
CA ARG A 2 22.92 34.16 -14.22
C ARG A 2 21.44 34.50 -14.05
N ILE A 3 21.01 35.61 -14.64
CA ILE A 3 19.63 36.08 -14.57
C ILE A 3 18.78 35.12 -15.43
N MET A 4 17.88 34.37 -14.78
CA MET A 4 16.82 33.66 -15.49
C MET A 4 15.72 34.67 -15.84
N THR A 5 15.77 35.17 -17.06
CA THR A 5 14.63 35.84 -17.69
C THR A 5 13.54 34.78 -17.91
N LYS A 6 12.50 34.78 -17.08
CA LYS A 6 11.25 34.08 -17.40
C LYS A 6 10.67 34.71 -18.66
N ALA A 7 10.45 33.89 -19.69
CA ALA A 7 9.76 34.32 -20.90
C ALA A 7 8.33 34.80 -20.56
N LEU A 8 7.92 35.92 -21.15
CA LEU A 8 6.57 36.48 -21.10
C LEU A 8 5.54 35.43 -21.55
N ALA A 9 4.39 35.40 -20.85
CA ALA A 9 3.27 34.54 -21.21
C ALA A 9 2.77 34.86 -22.64
N GLY A 10 2.63 33.83 -23.47
CA GLY A 10 2.08 33.96 -24.83
C GLY A 10 3.03 33.66 -25.99
N ARG A 11 4.30 33.32 -25.75
CA ARG A 11 5.23 32.83 -26.79
C ARG A 11 5.77 31.44 -26.48
N GLY A 12 4.87 30.45 -26.47
CA GLY A 12 5.26 29.06 -26.71
C GLY A 12 5.51 28.84 -28.21
N PRO A 13 6.23 27.78 -28.62
CA PRO A 13 6.32 27.40 -30.03
C PRO A 13 4.91 27.28 -30.62
N LYS A 14 4.68 27.85 -31.81
CA LYS A 14 3.41 27.65 -32.53
C LYS A 14 3.18 26.14 -32.65
N ARG A 15 2.03 25.66 -32.17
CA ARG A 15 1.66 24.25 -32.30
C ARG A 15 1.43 23.96 -33.77
N SER A 16 1.81 22.77 -34.23
CA SER A 16 1.53 22.38 -35.60
C SER A 16 0.03 22.23 -35.82
N LEU A 17 -0.41 22.46 -37.05
CA LEU A 17 -1.83 22.46 -37.43
C LEU A 17 -2.51 21.13 -37.06
N TRP A 18 -1.83 20.01 -37.27
CA TRP A 18 -2.39 18.70 -36.92
C TRP A 18 -2.58 18.49 -35.42
N VAL A 19 -1.71 19.08 -34.59
CA VAL A 19 -1.85 19.03 -33.12
C VAL A 19 -3.06 19.84 -32.71
N GLU A 20 -3.29 21.00 -33.33
CA GLU A 20 -4.47 21.81 -33.05
C GLU A 20 -5.76 21.11 -33.47
N TRP A 21 -5.79 20.57 -34.69
CA TRP A 21 -6.91 19.81 -35.23
C TRP A 21 -7.26 18.59 -34.35
N LEU A 22 -6.28 17.73 -34.06
CA LEU A 22 -6.51 16.50 -33.33
C LEU A 22 -6.84 16.74 -31.85
N HIS A 23 -6.26 17.76 -31.21
CA HIS A 23 -6.60 18.14 -29.84
C HIS A 23 -8.09 18.52 -29.72
N LEU A 24 -8.65 19.25 -30.68
CA LEU A 24 -10.04 19.67 -30.63
C LEU A 24 -10.99 18.48 -30.81
N ARG A 25 -10.72 17.60 -31.79
CA ARG A 25 -11.49 16.35 -32.01
C ARG A 25 -11.43 15.42 -30.81
N LEU A 26 -10.23 15.24 -30.23
CA LEU A 26 -10.05 14.40 -29.04
C LEU A 26 -10.78 14.97 -27.82
N LEU A 27 -10.86 16.30 -27.68
CA LEU A 27 -11.63 16.94 -26.62
C LEU A 27 -13.14 16.72 -26.79
N GLU A 28 -13.64 16.81 -28.01
CA GLU A 28 -15.05 16.54 -28.34
C GLU A 28 -15.41 15.09 -27.98
N GLU A 29 -14.60 14.14 -28.42
CA GLU A 29 -14.80 12.72 -28.11
C GLU A 29 -14.63 12.42 -26.61
N PHE A 30 -13.66 13.04 -25.94
CA PHE A 30 -13.53 12.95 -24.48
C PHE A 30 -14.80 13.42 -23.78
N ARG A 31 -15.39 14.55 -24.19
CA ARG A 31 -16.64 15.06 -23.61
C ARG A 31 -17.81 14.12 -23.88
N ARG A 32 -17.93 13.59 -25.10
CA ARG A 32 -19.00 12.65 -25.49
C ARG A 32 -18.93 11.37 -24.66
N LEU A 33 -17.76 10.74 -24.60
CA LEU A 33 -17.54 9.50 -23.86
C LEU A 33 -17.56 9.71 -22.34
N SER A 34 -17.18 10.91 -21.86
CA SER A 34 -17.35 11.28 -20.45
C SER A 34 -18.83 11.37 -20.05
N LYS A 35 -19.70 11.90 -20.93
CA LYS A 35 -21.16 11.88 -20.70
C LYS A 35 -21.72 10.45 -20.70
N ALA A 36 -21.09 9.52 -21.43
CA ALA A 36 -21.40 8.10 -21.42
C ALA A 36 -20.72 7.32 -20.26
N HIS A 37 -20.12 8.01 -19.30
CA HIS A 37 -19.46 7.42 -18.12
C HIS A 37 -18.29 6.48 -18.41
N VAL A 38 -17.59 6.66 -19.55
CA VAL A 38 -16.39 5.88 -19.87
C VAL A 38 -15.24 6.23 -18.92
N LYS A 39 -14.55 5.20 -18.41
CA LYS A 39 -13.33 5.37 -17.60
C LYS A 39 -12.16 5.77 -18.49
N PHE A 40 -11.62 6.97 -18.27
CA PHE A 40 -10.43 7.43 -18.98
C PHE A 40 -9.13 7.11 -18.25
N SER A 41 -8.11 6.84 -19.05
CA SER A 41 -6.70 6.87 -18.65
C SER A 41 -5.90 7.54 -19.77
N PRO A 42 -4.67 8.00 -19.53
CA PRO A 42 -3.82 8.54 -20.59
C PRO A 42 -3.63 7.56 -21.77
N LYS A 43 -3.66 6.25 -21.51
CA LYS A 43 -3.61 5.21 -22.56
C LYS A 43 -4.88 5.16 -23.40
N VAL A 44 -6.05 5.29 -22.77
CA VAL A 44 -7.35 5.34 -23.48
C VAL A 44 -7.43 6.58 -24.35
N LEU A 45 -7.01 7.75 -23.84
CA LEU A 45 -6.94 8.98 -24.63
C LEU A 45 -5.98 8.85 -25.82
N LEU A 46 -4.84 8.18 -25.63
CA LEU A 46 -3.91 7.90 -26.73
C LEU A 46 -4.52 7.00 -27.80
N SER A 47 -5.24 5.95 -27.38
CA SER A 47 -5.94 5.05 -28.29
C SER A 47 -7.04 5.78 -29.07
N LEU A 48 -7.81 6.64 -28.39
CA LEU A 48 -8.87 7.43 -28.99
C LEU A 48 -8.30 8.44 -30.01
N ALA A 49 -7.16 9.06 -29.71
CA ALA A 49 -6.47 9.94 -30.66
C ALA A 49 -6.04 9.20 -31.94
N LYS A 50 -5.57 7.95 -31.80
CA LYS A 50 -5.23 7.10 -32.95
C LYS A 50 -6.47 6.67 -33.73
N ASP A 51 -7.53 6.30 -33.03
CA ASP A 51 -8.81 5.91 -33.63
C ASP A 51 -9.43 7.06 -34.45
N ILE A 52 -9.40 8.28 -33.94
CA ILE A 52 -9.84 9.48 -34.67
C ILE A 52 -9.06 9.65 -35.98
N LEU A 53 -7.74 9.43 -35.99
CA LEU A 53 -6.94 9.50 -37.22
C LEU A 53 -7.21 8.34 -38.18
N GLN A 54 -7.46 7.14 -37.66
CA GLN A 54 -7.75 5.95 -38.46
C GLN A 54 -9.12 6.05 -39.14
N ASN A 55 -10.09 6.67 -38.47
CA ASN A 55 -11.46 6.83 -38.95
C ASN A 55 -11.73 8.22 -39.55
N ALA A 56 -10.69 9.04 -39.75
CA ALA A 56 -10.80 10.32 -40.44
C ALA A 56 -11.21 10.09 -41.90
N GLY A 57 -12.25 10.80 -42.36
CA GLY A 57 -12.74 10.66 -43.73
C GLY A 57 -11.90 11.45 -44.74
N ASP A 58 -12.18 11.28 -46.03
CA ASP A 58 -11.47 11.98 -47.11
C ASP A 58 -11.60 13.51 -47.05
N ALA A 59 -12.58 14.03 -46.29
CA ALA A 59 -12.81 15.45 -46.08
C ALA A 59 -12.11 16.02 -44.83
N ASP A 60 -11.48 15.18 -43.99
CA ASP A 60 -10.76 15.62 -42.80
C ASP A 60 -9.33 16.08 -43.15
N GLU A 61 -8.86 17.12 -42.45
CA GLU A 61 -7.57 17.77 -42.73
C GLU A 61 -6.35 16.87 -42.46
N PHE A 62 -6.49 15.92 -41.53
CA PHE A 62 -5.44 14.96 -41.18
C PHE A 62 -6.02 13.57 -40.97
N SER A 63 -5.25 12.55 -41.36
CA SER A 63 -5.60 11.14 -41.20
C SER A 63 -4.39 10.32 -40.72
N SER A 64 -4.61 9.03 -40.55
CA SER A 64 -3.54 8.09 -40.15
C SER A 64 -2.36 8.04 -41.13
N ALA A 65 -2.57 8.42 -42.40
CA ALA A 65 -1.55 8.49 -43.45
C ALA A 65 -0.81 9.84 -43.50
N SER A 66 -1.23 10.84 -42.73
CA SER A 66 -0.63 12.17 -42.75
C SER A 66 0.80 12.16 -42.17
N ILE A 67 1.72 12.82 -42.86
CA ILE A 67 3.16 12.89 -42.54
C ILE A 67 3.53 14.34 -42.20
N GLU A 68 4.28 14.54 -41.13
CA GLU A 68 4.88 15.83 -40.80
C GLU A 68 6.38 15.64 -40.53
N ASN A 69 7.24 16.43 -41.18
CA ASN A 69 8.70 16.34 -41.07
C ASN A 69 9.23 14.91 -41.32
N GLY A 70 8.65 14.20 -42.29
CA GLY A 70 9.04 12.84 -42.66
C GLY A 70 8.60 11.73 -41.70
N ILE A 71 7.80 12.04 -40.68
CA ILE A 71 7.30 11.06 -39.69
C ILE A 71 5.77 11.06 -39.72
N LEU A 72 5.17 9.87 -39.73
CA LEU A 72 3.73 9.69 -39.61
C LEU A 72 3.21 10.33 -38.32
N ILE A 73 2.10 11.07 -38.40
CA ILE A 73 1.50 11.72 -37.24
C ILE A 73 1.15 10.70 -36.14
N THR A 74 0.70 9.50 -36.52
CA THR A 74 0.40 8.39 -35.61
C THR A 74 1.61 7.93 -34.79
N GLU A 75 2.83 8.06 -35.32
CA GLU A 75 4.07 7.77 -34.60
C GLU A 75 4.50 8.89 -33.64
N LYS A 76 3.99 10.11 -33.85
CA LYS A 76 4.23 11.25 -32.95
C LYS A 76 3.29 11.26 -31.75
N LEU A 77 2.21 10.46 -31.78
CA LEU A 77 1.30 10.28 -30.65
C LEU A 77 1.96 9.46 -29.54
N THR A 78 2.49 10.17 -28.54
CA THR A 78 3.16 9.60 -27.36
C THR A 78 2.40 9.92 -26.07
N SER A 79 2.75 9.26 -24.97
CA SER A 79 2.21 9.63 -23.65
C SER A 79 2.50 11.09 -23.28
N ARG A 80 3.65 11.63 -23.71
CA ARG A 80 3.99 13.04 -23.50
C ARG A 80 3.07 13.97 -24.29
N TRP A 81 2.68 13.59 -25.50
CA TRP A 81 1.69 14.34 -26.28
C TRP A 81 0.34 14.39 -25.55
N ILE A 82 -0.11 13.28 -24.95
CA ILE A 82 -1.34 13.25 -24.14
C ILE A 82 -1.23 14.13 -22.91
N LEU A 83 -0.07 14.18 -22.24
CA LEU A 83 0.14 15.14 -21.14
C LEU A 83 -0.05 16.58 -21.62
N THR A 84 0.48 16.94 -22.79
CA THR A 84 0.27 18.30 -23.34
C THR A 84 -1.18 18.58 -23.74
N PHE A 85 -1.95 17.56 -24.17
CA PHE A 85 -3.40 17.67 -24.38
C PHE A 85 -4.13 17.90 -23.07
N GLN A 86 -3.80 17.12 -22.03
CA GLN A 86 -4.38 17.25 -20.71
C GLN A 86 -4.10 18.63 -20.08
N GLU A 87 -2.86 19.11 -20.15
CA GLU A 87 -2.47 20.44 -19.71
C GLU A 87 -3.20 21.55 -20.47
N ARG A 88 -3.38 21.39 -21.79
CA ARG A 88 -4.05 22.40 -22.63
C ARG A 88 -5.52 22.61 -22.23
N PHE A 89 -6.21 21.55 -21.83
CA PHE A 89 -7.66 21.58 -21.55
C PHE A 89 -8.01 21.35 -20.08
N ASP A 90 -7.02 21.47 -19.19
CA ASP A 90 -7.18 21.29 -17.74
C ASP A 90 -7.81 19.93 -17.34
N ILE A 91 -7.43 18.87 -18.05
CA ILE A 91 -7.93 17.51 -17.81
C ILE A 91 -6.98 16.79 -16.83
N VAL A 92 -7.37 16.76 -15.56
CA VAL A 92 -6.60 16.11 -14.49
C VAL A 92 -7.16 14.74 -14.10
N LEU A 93 -6.30 13.86 -13.58
CA LEU A 93 -6.75 12.62 -12.93
C LEU A 93 -7.55 12.97 -11.67
N ARG A 94 -8.73 12.36 -11.52
CA ARG A 94 -9.60 12.50 -10.34
C ARG A 94 -9.85 11.12 -9.74
N HIS A 95 -10.08 11.07 -8.44
CA HIS A 95 -10.52 9.84 -7.77
C HIS A 95 -11.86 9.40 -8.36
N GLN A 96 -12.00 8.10 -8.65
CA GLN A 96 -13.25 7.56 -9.16
C GLN A 96 -14.32 7.55 -8.07
N THR A 97 -15.50 8.08 -8.37
CA THR A 97 -16.72 7.89 -7.57
C THR A 97 -17.57 6.80 -8.23
N GLY A 98 -17.78 5.66 -7.56
CA GLY A 98 -18.55 4.51 -8.08
C GLY A 98 -18.65 3.35 -7.07
N LYS A 99 -19.19 2.17 -7.45
CA LYS A 99 -19.49 1.01 -6.56
C LYS A 99 -18.37 0.52 -5.62
N LEU A 100 -17.10 0.86 -5.90
CA LEU A 100 -15.93 0.57 -5.05
C LEU A 100 -15.49 1.75 -4.17
N ALA A 101 -16.11 2.91 -4.33
CA ALA A 101 -15.93 4.04 -3.44
C ALA A 101 -16.73 3.78 -2.16
N VAL A 102 -16.03 3.85 -1.03
CA VAL A 102 -16.63 4.03 0.29
C VAL A 102 -17.64 5.17 0.14
N SER A 103 -18.94 4.89 0.36
CA SER A 103 -19.97 5.91 0.17
C SER A 103 -19.65 7.14 1.05
N PRO A 104 -20.07 8.37 0.68
CA PRO A 104 -19.78 9.54 1.50
C PRO A 104 -20.17 9.34 2.98
N ALA A 105 -21.31 8.68 3.23
CA ALA A 105 -21.75 8.30 4.57
C ALA A 105 -20.83 7.27 5.27
N HIS A 106 -20.26 6.32 4.53
CA HIS A 106 -19.28 5.37 5.08
C HIS A 106 -17.95 6.07 5.36
N HIS A 107 -17.53 7.02 4.52
CA HIS A 107 -16.32 7.79 4.74
C HIS A 107 -16.46 8.69 5.96
N GLU A 108 -17.57 9.42 6.07
CA GLU A 108 -17.91 10.20 7.26
C GLU A 108 -17.96 9.33 8.53
N HIS A 109 -18.62 8.17 8.48
CA HIS A 109 -18.68 7.27 9.63
C HIS A 109 -17.29 6.77 10.05
N MET A 110 -16.43 6.44 9.08
CA MET A 110 -15.04 6.07 9.34
C MET A 110 -14.25 7.21 9.98
N GLU A 111 -14.36 8.44 9.44
CA GLU A 111 -13.68 9.60 10.02
C GLU A 111 -14.14 9.90 11.45
N LYS A 112 -15.45 9.79 11.74
CA LYS A 112 -16.00 9.90 13.10
C LYS A 112 -15.40 8.87 14.06
N LEU A 113 -15.28 7.61 13.62
CA LEU A 113 -14.64 6.56 14.41
C LEU A 113 -13.15 6.84 14.65
N VAL A 114 -12.45 7.39 13.65
CA VAL A 114 -11.05 7.80 13.79
C VAL A 114 -10.91 8.95 14.78
N ALA A 115 -11.77 9.97 14.71
CA ALA A 115 -11.77 11.08 15.67
C ALA A 115 -11.99 10.58 17.10
N PHE A 116 -13.01 9.74 17.31
CA PHE A 116 -13.29 9.13 18.62
C PHE A 116 -12.10 8.33 19.16
N HIS A 117 -11.52 7.48 18.32
CA HIS A 117 -10.35 6.67 18.69
C HIS A 117 -9.14 7.53 19.09
N LEU A 118 -8.80 8.57 18.31
CA LEU A 118 -7.68 9.45 18.63
C LEU A 118 -7.91 10.23 19.92
N GLY A 119 -9.16 10.63 20.18
CA GLY A 119 -9.56 11.27 21.43
C GLY A 119 -9.38 10.34 22.64
N GLU A 120 -9.81 9.09 22.51
CA GLU A 120 -9.64 8.07 23.55
C GLU A 120 -8.15 7.80 23.83
N VAL A 121 -7.36 7.54 22.78
CA VAL A 121 -5.91 7.29 22.91
C VAL A 121 -5.21 8.49 23.55
N GLY A 122 -5.50 9.70 23.07
CA GLY A 122 -4.90 10.93 23.60
C GLY A 122 -5.26 11.17 25.07
N ARG A 123 -6.52 10.94 25.48
CA ARG A 123 -6.92 11.03 26.89
C ARG A 123 -6.19 10.01 27.76
N ARG A 124 -6.03 8.77 27.29
CA ARG A 124 -5.35 7.70 28.03
C ARG A 124 -3.86 7.93 28.20
N PHE A 125 -3.19 8.52 27.21
CA PHE A 125 -1.81 8.99 27.40
C PHE A 125 -1.73 10.12 28.43
N ARG A 126 -2.66 11.07 28.40
CA ARG A 126 -2.69 12.21 29.35
C ARG A 126 -3.01 11.78 30.79
N SER A 127 -3.87 10.79 30.99
CA SER A 127 -4.20 10.25 32.32
C SER A 127 -3.11 9.33 32.87
N GLY A 128 -2.22 8.81 32.01
CA GLY A 128 -1.25 7.78 32.37
C GLY A 128 -1.79 6.35 32.29
N ASP A 129 -3.03 6.17 31.83
CA ASP A 129 -3.63 4.84 31.60
C ASP A 129 -2.99 4.08 30.43
N LEU A 130 -2.21 4.79 29.60
CA LEU A 130 -1.47 4.22 28.49
C LEU A 130 0.02 4.58 28.61
N ASP A 131 0.83 3.59 28.97
CA ASP A 131 2.29 3.70 28.95
C ASP A 131 2.80 3.47 27.52
N GLU A 132 3.48 4.46 26.95
CA GLU A 132 4.01 4.35 25.58
C GLU A 132 4.95 3.17 25.37
N ASN A 133 5.64 2.69 26.41
CA ASN A 133 6.56 1.56 26.32
C ASN A 133 5.85 0.20 26.22
N LEU A 134 4.57 0.16 26.62
CA LEU A 134 3.73 -1.04 26.58
C LEU A 134 2.80 -1.06 25.35
N VAL A 135 2.73 0.03 24.60
CA VAL A 135 1.97 0.13 23.35
C VAL A 135 2.71 -0.58 22.22
N GLU A 136 1.99 -1.35 21.42
CA GLU A 136 2.52 -2.01 20.23
C GLU A 136 1.55 -1.88 19.07
N ASN A 137 2.08 -1.91 17.84
CA ASN A 137 1.27 -2.04 16.64
C ASN A 137 1.67 -3.29 15.85
N VAL A 138 0.67 -4.05 15.41
CA VAL A 138 0.85 -5.28 14.64
C VAL A 138 -0.03 -5.23 13.41
N ASP A 139 0.50 -5.74 12.30
CA ASP A 139 -0.22 -5.88 11.04
C ASP A 139 0.41 -6.98 10.16
N GLU A 140 -0.36 -7.45 9.19
CA GLU A 140 0.05 -8.45 8.24
C GLU A 140 0.26 -7.87 6.84
N THR A 141 1.27 -8.39 6.14
CA THR A 141 1.43 -8.08 4.73
C THR A 141 1.73 -9.30 3.89
N HIS A 142 1.13 -9.34 2.70
CA HIS A 142 1.28 -10.43 1.76
C HIS A 142 2.38 -10.14 0.73
N PHE A 143 3.15 -11.18 0.43
CA PHE A 143 4.14 -11.24 -0.63
C PHE A 143 3.85 -12.43 -1.54
N VAL A 144 4.19 -12.29 -2.81
CA VAL A 144 4.26 -13.39 -3.77
C VAL A 144 5.72 -13.57 -4.20
N ILE A 145 6.12 -14.80 -4.51
CA ILE A 145 7.51 -15.11 -4.90
C ILE A 145 7.91 -14.28 -6.13
N ASN A 146 7.04 -14.23 -7.14
CA ASN A 146 7.23 -13.34 -8.28
C ASN A 146 6.48 -12.03 -8.06
N MET A 147 7.19 -10.99 -7.64
CA MET A 147 6.63 -9.63 -7.53
C MET A 147 6.55 -8.96 -8.90
N ASP A 148 5.57 -9.39 -9.68
CA ASP A 148 5.21 -8.75 -10.95
C ASP A 148 4.23 -7.60 -10.71
N ASN A 149 4.48 -6.46 -11.35
CA ASN A 149 3.57 -5.31 -11.37
C ASN A 149 2.75 -5.23 -12.67
N GLY A 150 2.83 -6.27 -13.50
CA GLY A 150 2.19 -6.40 -14.80
C GLY A 150 2.84 -5.55 -15.89
N ARG A 151 4.09 -5.11 -15.71
CA ARG A 151 4.80 -4.24 -16.66
C ARG A 151 6.27 -4.67 -16.80
N THR A 152 6.76 -4.63 -18.03
CA THR A 152 8.16 -4.87 -18.38
C THR A 152 8.60 -3.89 -19.47
N LEU A 153 9.91 -3.82 -19.72
CA LEU A 153 10.50 -3.03 -20.81
C LEU A 153 10.62 -3.90 -22.06
N GLY A 154 10.17 -3.38 -23.21
CA GLY A 154 10.32 -3.98 -24.53
C GLY A 154 10.78 -2.95 -25.56
N PHE A 155 11.19 -3.42 -26.74
CA PHE A 155 11.52 -2.52 -27.84
C PHE A 155 10.26 -1.89 -28.43
N LYS A 156 10.42 -0.74 -29.09
CA LYS A 156 9.32 -0.08 -29.79
C LYS A 156 8.84 -0.99 -30.92
N GLY A 157 7.57 -1.39 -30.88
CA GLY A 157 6.97 -2.30 -31.85
C GLY A 157 6.80 -3.74 -31.35
N ASP A 158 7.30 -4.07 -30.16
CA ASP A 158 7.00 -5.36 -29.53
C ASP A 158 5.56 -5.37 -29.02
N ASP A 159 4.73 -6.26 -29.59
CA ASP A 159 3.36 -6.49 -29.11
C ASP A 159 3.34 -7.38 -27.86
N ASP A 160 4.28 -8.32 -27.75
CA ASP A 160 4.41 -9.28 -26.64
C ASP A 160 5.84 -9.33 -26.10
N VAL A 161 6.03 -8.90 -24.85
CA VAL A 161 7.33 -8.97 -24.16
C VAL A 161 7.32 -10.12 -23.16
N LYS A 162 8.00 -11.22 -23.51
CA LYS A 162 8.20 -12.35 -22.59
C LYS A 162 9.27 -12.01 -21.55
N TYR A 163 9.03 -12.41 -20.30
CA TYR A 163 10.03 -12.35 -19.25
C TYR A 163 10.12 -13.70 -18.52
N ALA A 164 11.28 -13.98 -17.94
CA ALA A 164 11.48 -15.18 -17.14
C ALA A 164 10.82 -15.03 -15.76
N ASP A 165 9.69 -15.72 -15.57
CA ASP A 165 9.06 -15.92 -14.26
C ASP A 165 9.90 -16.86 -13.39
N VAL A 166 9.58 -16.96 -12.10
CA VAL A 166 10.18 -17.92 -11.16
C VAL A 166 9.28 -19.15 -11.01
N SER A 167 9.86 -20.33 -10.89
CA SER A 167 9.08 -21.54 -10.58
C SER A 167 8.31 -21.38 -9.26
N SER A 168 7.02 -21.71 -9.28
CA SER A 168 6.06 -21.41 -8.20
C SER A 168 5.95 -19.91 -7.87
N GLY A 169 6.15 -19.02 -8.84
CA GLY A 169 6.12 -17.57 -8.67
C GLY A 169 4.83 -17.03 -8.02
N GLY A 170 3.69 -17.68 -8.26
CA GLY A 170 2.40 -17.32 -7.65
C GLY A 170 2.20 -17.82 -6.22
N GLU A 171 3.13 -18.59 -5.63
CA GLU A 171 3.02 -19.01 -4.24
C GLU A 171 3.11 -17.78 -3.32
N GLY A 172 2.06 -17.60 -2.52
CA GLY A 172 1.96 -16.51 -1.57
C GLY A 172 2.59 -16.84 -0.21
N MET A 173 3.09 -15.81 0.46
CA MET A 173 3.55 -15.87 1.84
C MET A 173 3.13 -14.59 2.57
N THR A 174 2.77 -14.73 3.84
CA THR A 174 2.39 -13.59 4.67
C THR A 174 3.46 -13.32 5.71
N MET A 175 3.70 -12.05 6.03
CA MET A 175 4.59 -11.60 7.09
C MET A 175 3.77 -10.86 8.14
N ILE A 176 3.91 -11.25 9.41
CA ILE A 176 3.41 -10.47 10.55
C ILE A 176 4.52 -9.49 10.95
N VAL A 177 4.20 -8.19 10.92
CA VAL A 177 5.09 -7.08 11.28
C VAL A 177 4.65 -6.50 12.61
N ARG A 178 5.60 -6.32 13.53
CA ARG A 178 5.38 -5.75 14.86
C ARG A 178 6.27 -4.54 15.07
N VAL A 179 5.68 -3.45 15.53
CA VAL A 179 6.36 -2.21 15.93
C VAL A 179 6.09 -1.97 17.41
N THR A 180 7.16 -1.77 18.19
CA THR A 180 7.04 -1.40 19.61
C THR A 180 6.84 0.10 19.77
N GLY A 181 6.22 0.51 20.87
CA GLY A 181 6.19 1.89 21.33
C GLY A 181 7.46 2.29 22.09
N GLY A 182 7.37 3.36 22.87
CA GLY A 182 8.46 3.94 23.64
C GLY A 182 9.46 4.73 22.79
N SER A 183 10.30 5.54 23.43
CA SER A 183 11.28 6.42 22.76
C SER A 183 12.23 5.65 21.83
N ASN A 184 12.44 4.37 22.12
CA ASN A 184 13.22 3.41 21.34
C ASN A 184 12.38 2.53 20.41
N ALA A 185 11.17 2.96 20.03
CA ALA A 185 10.28 2.25 19.13
C ALA A 185 11.04 1.65 17.93
N ALA A 186 10.85 0.34 17.74
CA ALA A 186 11.60 -0.47 16.80
C ALA A 186 10.70 -1.50 16.12
N ILE A 187 11.10 -1.88 14.91
CA ILE A 187 10.51 -3.00 14.19
C ILE A 187 11.16 -4.29 14.70
N GLN A 188 10.32 -5.20 15.21
CA GLN A 188 10.76 -6.44 15.82
C GLN A 188 10.93 -7.55 14.77
N PRO A 189 11.67 -8.65 15.09
CA PRO A 189 11.79 -9.79 14.19
C PRO A 189 10.41 -10.26 13.68
N PRO A 190 10.22 -10.38 12.36
CA PRO A 190 8.93 -10.77 11.80
C PRO A 190 8.67 -12.27 11.99
N MET A 191 7.40 -12.66 11.88
CA MET A 191 7.00 -14.04 11.65
C MET A 191 6.52 -14.20 10.21
N MET A 192 7.08 -15.16 9.49
CA MET A 192 6.58 -15.57 8.18
C MET A 192 5.50 -16.64 8.32
N ILE A 193 4.53 -16.64 7.41
CA ILE A 193 3.50 -17.67 7.28
C ILE A 193 3.63 -18.26 5.88
N PHE A 194 4.08 -19.51 5.81
CA PHE A 194 4.20 -20.22 4.55
C PHE A 194 2.97 -21.07 4.25
N MET A 195 2.65 -21.20 2.97
CA MET A 195 1.64 -22.14 2.50
C MET A 195 2.08 -23.58 2.78
N ASN A 196 1.29 -24.30 3.57
CA ASN A 196 1.45 -25.73 3.79
C ASN A 196 0.10 -26.34 4.20
N LYS A 197 -0.46 -27.20 3.34
CA LYS A 197 -1.80 -27.80 3.56
C LYS A 197 -1.87 -28.61 4.87
N SER A 198 -0.81 -29.31 5.23
CA SER A 198 -0.77 -30.14 6.45
C SER A 198 -0.55 -29.34 7.73
N ARG A 199 -0.26 -28.02 7.62
CA ARG A 199 0.15 -27.17 8.74
C ARG A 199 1.36 -27.68 9.54
N SER A 200 2.15 -28.59 8.97
CA SER A 200 3.31 -29.16 9.67
C SER A 200 4.37 -28.08 9.94
N TYR A 201 4.85 -28.05 11.18
CA TYR A 201 5.95 -27.19 11.62
C TYR A 201 6.97 -28.02 12.42
N PRO A 202 8.27 -27.98 12.08
CA PRO A 202 8.82 -27.33 10.88
C PRO A 202 8.36 -28.03 9.58
N ILE A 203 8.42 -27.32 8.44
CA ILE A 203 8.26 -27.92 7.12
C ILE A 203 9.48 -28.84 6.87
N ARG A 204 9.25 -30.05 6.36
CA ARG A 204 10.33 -31.00 6.02
C ARG A 204 11.37 -30.33 5.12
N GLY A 205 12.64 -30.32 5.55
CA GLY A 205 13.75 -29.71 4.82
C GLY A 205 13.88 -28.18 4.99
N VAL A 206 13.03 -27.54 5.82
CA VAL A 206 13.10 -26.11 6.12
C VAL A 206 13.23 -25.92 7.64
N PRO A 207 14.45 -26.00 8.20
CA PRO A 207 14.65 -25.71 9.62
C PRO A 207 14.25 -24.26 9.95
N ASP A 208 13.73 -24.03 11.16
CA ASP A 208 13.39 -22.70 11.67
C ASP A 208 14.53 -22.11 12.53
N ASP A 209 15.70 -21.98 11.91
CA ASP A 209 16.99 -21.61 12.52
C ASP A 209 17.57 -20.30 11.95
N VAL A 210 16.81 -19.58 11.12
CA VAL A 210 17.26 -18.31 10.54
C VAL A 210 17.16 -17.20 11.59
N ALA A 211 18.29 -16.60 11.96
CA ALA A 211 18.32 -15.52 12.94
C ALA A 211 17.51 -14.29 12.49
N GLY A 212 16.79 -13.67 13.43
CA GLY A 212 16.01 -12.46 13.17
C GLY A 212 14.67 -12.68 12.46
N VAL A 213 14.21 -13.92 12.36
CA VAL A 213 12.89 -14.29 11.83
C VAL A 213 12.44 -15.62 12.44
N CYS A 214 11.15 -15.89 12.43
CA CYS A 214 10.58 -17.20 12.70
C CYS A 214 9.49 -17.51 11.68
N TYR A 215 8.97 -18.73 11.64
CA TYR A 215 7.81 -18.99 10.79
C TYR A 215 6.80 -19.95 11.37
N ARG A 216 5.58 -19.85 10.85
CA ARG A 216 4.51 -20.82 11.00
C ARG A 216 3.92 -21.13 9.63
N THR A 217 2.93 -22.02 9.62
CA THR A 217 2.34 -22.46 8.36
C THR A 217 0.82 -22.46 8.43
N GLY A 218 0.21 -22.07 7.32
CA GLY A 218 -1.23 -22.15 7.12
C GLY A 218 -1.57 -22.78 5.77
N PRO A 219 -2.76 -23.36 5.57
CA PRO A 219 -3.11 -24.04 4.32
C PRO A 219 -3.03 -23.16 3.07
N LYS A 220 -3.23 -21.84 3.24
CA LYS A 220 -3.13 -20.82 2.18
C LYS A 220 -1.92 -19.88 2.37
N GLY A 221 -1.13 -20.07 3.42
CA GLY A 221 -0.04 -19.15 3.79
C GLY A 221 -0.52 -17.83 4.39
N TRP A 222 -1.75 -17.76 4.87
CA TRP A 222 -2.36 -16.56 5.45
C TRP A 222 -2.43 -16.68 6.97
N ASN A 223 -2.55 -15.56 7.67
CA ASN A 223 -2.93 -15.58 9.08
C ASN A 223 -4.36 -16.09 9.23
N ASP A 224 -4.62 -16.84 10.30
CA ASP A 224 -5.94 -17.34 10.66
C ASP A 224 -6.04 -17.52 12.18
N SER A 225 -7.23 -17.89 12.67
CA SER A 225 -7.51 -18.06 14.10
C SER A 225 -6.67 -19.13 14.79
N LYS A 226 -5.95 -19.98 14.04
CA LYS A 226 -5.03 -20.98 14.59
C LYS A 226 -3.57 -20.54 14.51
N VAL A 227 -3.20 -19.72 13.52
CA VAL A 227 -1.82 -19.20 13.38
C VAL A 227 -1.57 -18.05 14.34
N PHE A 228 -2.52 -17.15 14.52
CA PHE A 228 -2.32 -15.95 15.36
C PHE A 228 -1.99 -16.28 16.83
N PRO A 229 -2.65 -17.26 17.51
CA PRO A 229 -2.23 -17.68 18.85
C PRO A 229 -0.84 -18.29 18.92
N LEU A 230 -0.29 -18.83 17.81
CA LEU A 230 1.09 -19.31 17.76
C LEU A 230 2.09 -18.16 17.67
N TRP A 231 1.70 -17.05 17.04
CA TRP A 231 2.48 -15.82 17.05
C TRP A 231 2.61 -15.25 18.46
N CYS A 232 1.51 -15.18 19.22
CA CYS A 232 1.52 -14.73 20.63
C CYS A 232 2.43 -15.59 21.54
N ARG A 233 2.64 -16.87 21.19
CA ARG A 233 3.46 -17.83 21.94
C ARG A 233 4.90 -17.95 21.42
N GLU A 234 5.28 -17.24 20.36
CA GLU A 234 6.62 -17.36 19.77
C GLU A 234 7.57 -16.32 20.38
N PRO A 235 8.51 -16.72 21.26
CA PRO A 235 9.39 -15.80 21.96
C PRO A 235 10.36 -15.06 21.04
N ARG A 236 10.57 -15.51 19.80
CA ARG A 236 11.33 -14.73 18.80
C ARG A 236 10.52 -13.57 18.21
N ALA A 237 9.20 -13.66 18.20
CA ALA A 237 8.30 -12.63 17.66
C ALA A 237 7.82 -11.66 18.75
N ILE A 238 7.41 -12.19 19.90
CA ILE A 238 6.87 -11.40 21.02
C ILE A 238 7.14 -12.09 22.37
N ARG A 239 7.37 -11.29 23.41
CA ARG A 239 7.67 -11.76 24.77
C ARG A 239 6.89 -10.94 25.78
N LYS A 240 6.68 -11.51 26.97
CA LYS A 240 6.18 -10.75 28.13
C LYS A 240 7.06 -9.52 28.36
N ASP A 241 6.47 -8.48 28.91
CA ASP A 241 7.25 -7.35 29.38
C ASP A 241 8.19 -7.78 30.52
N PRO A 242 9.51 -7.46 30.47
CA PRO A 242 10.45 -7.82 31.53
C PRO A 242 10.10 -7.24 32.91
N HIS A 243 9.34 -6.15 32.95
CA HIS A 243 8.92 -5.49 34.18
C HIS A 243 7.49 -5.88 34.60
N GLY A 244 6.88 -6.83 33.89
CA GLY A 244 5.53 -7.30 34.20
C GLY A 244 4.41 -6.38 33.72
N GLY A 245 4.71 -5.34 32.93
CA GLY A 245 3.70 -4.48 32.32
C GLY A 245 2.76 -5.25 31.38
N GLN A 246 1.49 -4.85 31.35
CA GLN A 246 0.52 -5.41 30.40
C GLN A 246 0.67 -4.72 29.05
N ARG A 247 0.96 -5.49 27.99
CA ARG A 247 1.10 -4.94 26.64
C ARG A 247 -0.24 -4.59 26.01
N GLU A 248 -0.31 -3.48 25.31
CA GLU A 248 -1.48 -3.09 24.53
C GLU A 248 -1.18 -3.17 23.03
N ILE A 249 -1.70 -4.21 22.38
CA ILE A 249 -1.43 -4.52 20.99
C ILE A 249 -2.55 -3.93 20.12
N PHE A 250 -2.24 -2.83 19.42
CA PHE A 250 -3.14 -2.20 18.46
C PHE A 250 -3.04 -2.90 17.10
N MET A 251 -4.18 -3.28 16.55
CA MET A 251 -4.26 -3.95 15.26
C MET A 251 -5.62 -3.75 14.59
N ASP A 252 -5.73 -4.14 13.32
CA ASP A 252 -6.97 -4.07 12.57
C ASP A 252 -8.10 -4.95 13.15
N ASN A 253 -9.32 -4.72 12.65
CA ASN A 253 -10.50 -5.48 13.06
C ASN A 253 -10.73 -6.75 12.22
N CYS A 254 -9.69 -7.32 11.60
CA CYS A 254 -9.82 -8.54 10.82
C CYS A 254 -10.32 -9.71 11.66
N GLY A 255 -11.18 -10.55 11.08
CA GLY A 255 -11.84 -11.66 11.77
C GLY A 255 -10.90 -12.76 12.25
N CYS A 256 -9.67 -12.88 11.71
CA CYS A 256 -8.67 -13.81 12.23
C CYS A 256 -8.18 -13.45 13.65
N HIS A 257 -8.44 -12.22 14.08
CA HIS A 257 -8.11 -11.72 15.41
C HIS A 257 -9.28 -11.81 16.39
N ASN A 258 -10.39 -12.44 15.98
CA ASN A 258 -11.53 -12.64 16.88
C ASN A 258 -11.10 -13.52 18.05
N VAL A 259 -11.65 -13.18 19.22
CA VAL A 259 -11.32 -13.87 20.47
C VAL A 259 -11.74 -15.34 20.37
N THR A 260 -10.78 -16.22 20.57
CA THR A 260 -10.96 -17.65 20.79
C THR A 260 -10.38 -18.02 22.14
N ASP A 261 -10.73 -19.17 22.70
CA ASP A 261 -10.13 -19.65 23.95
C ASP A 261 -8.60 -19.78 23.83
N ASP A 262 -8.12 -20.27 22.69
CA ASP A 262 -6.70 -20.40 22.38
C ASP A 262 -5.99 -19.04 22.34
N LEU A 263 -6.61 -18.03 21.73
CA LEU A 263 -6.06 -16.67 21.69
C LEU A 263 -6.08 -16.03 23.08
N THR A 264 -7.17 -16.22 23.82
CA THR A 264 -7.34 -15.71 25.19
C THR A 264 -6.26 -16.28 26.12
N SER A 265 -6.04 -17.59 26.09
CA SER A 265 -4.94 -18.24 26.80
C SER A 265 -3.58 -17.65 26.40
N ALA A 266 -3.32 -17.49 25.10
CA ALA A 266 -2.05 -16.97 24.63
C ALA A 266 -1.79 -15.52 25.09
N LEU A 267 -2.82 -14.67 25.09
CA LEU A 267 -2.75 -13.28 25.53
C LEU A 267 -2.58 -13.17 27.05
N ASN A 268 -3.28 -14.02 27.82
CA ASN A 268 -3.10 -14.10 29.27
C ASN A 268 -1.67 -14.52 29.62
N ASP A 269 -1.15 -15.55 28.95
CA ASP A 269 0.24 -15.97 29.11
C ASP A 269 1.19 -14.84 28.74
N LEU A 270 0.93 -14.08 27.69
CA LEU A 270 1.76 -12.95 27.27
C LEU A 270 1.65 -11.73 28.19
N ASN A 271 0.65 -11.68 29.07
CA ASN A 271 0.17 -10.46 29.75
C ASN A 271 -0.06 -9.32 28.74
N ALA A 272 -0.97 -9.55 27.78
CA ALA A 272 -1.28 -8.59 26.74
C ALA A 272 -2.79 -8.50 26.49
N VAL A 273 -3.22 -7.36 25.97
CA VAL A 273 -4.58 -7.10 25.50
C VAL A 273 -4.55 -6.59 24.08
N ILE A 274 -5.56 -6.96 23.28
CA ILE A 274 -5.71 -6.47 21.91
C ILE A 274 -6.63 -5.26 21.91
N ARG A 275 -6.21 -4.18 21.23
CA ARG A 275 -7.03 -3.02 20.93
C ARG A 275 -7.30 -2.92 19.43
N LYS A 276 -8.58 -2.85 19.08
CA LYS A 276 -9.00 -2.76 17.68
C LYS A 276 -8.94 -1.32 17.20
N LEU A 277 -8.28 -1.13 16.07
CA LEU A 277 -8.31 0.15 15.36
C LEU A 277 -9.66 0.33 14.66
N PRO A 278 -10.05 1.59 14.37
CA PRO A 278 -11.27 1.89 13.63
C PRO A 278 -11.38 1.12 12.32
N ALA A 279 -12.56 0.54 12.09
CA ALA A 279 -12.84 -0.28 10.91
C ALA A 279 -12.57 0.50 9.60
N ASN A 280 -11.85 -0.13 8.68
CA ASN A 280 -11.48 0.44 7.36
C ASN A 280 -10.54 1.66 7.40
N ALA A 281 -9.96 1.99 8.56
CA ALA A 281 -9.10 3.17 8.72
C ALA A 281 -7.61 2.85 8.91
N THR A 282 -7.16 1.62 8.65
CA THR A 282 -5.77 1.20 8.86
C THR A 282 -4.78 2.09 8.11
N HIS A 283 -5.09 2.41 6.85
CA HIS A 283 -4.33 3.33 6.00
C HIS A 283 -4.10 4.73 6.61
N LEU A 284 -4.90 5.14 7.61
CA LEU A 284 -4.78 6.42 8.30
C LEU A 284 -4.08 6.30 9.66
N CYS A 285 -4.49 5.33 10.48
CA CYS A 285 -4.16 5.28 11.91
C CYS A 285 -3.34 4.06 12.34
N GLN A 286 -2.95 3.17 11.42
CA GLN A 286 -2.13 2.00 11.71
C GLN A 286 -0.66 2.26 11.31
N PRO A 287 0.29 2.38 12.26
CA PRO A 287 1.71 2.61 11.97
C PRO A 287 2.34 1.63 10.96
N CYS A 288 2.01 0.35 11.07
CA CYS A 288 2.50 -0.68 10.15
C CYS A 288 2.03 -0.41 8.72
N ASP A 289 0.72 -0.24 8.52
CA ASP A 289 0.10 -0.09 7.19
C ASP A 289 0.43 1.28 6.55
N SER A 290 0.32 2.37 7.32
CA SER A 290 0.47 3.73 6.79
C SER A 290 1.91 4.06 6.39
N PHE A 291 2.90 3.33 6.91
CA PHE A 291 4.31 3.68 6.69
C PHE A 291 5.27 2.47 6.64
N VAL A 292 5.38 1.70 7.72
CA VAL A 292 6.50 0.76 7.92
C VAL A 292 6.52 -0.36 6.88
N ILE A 293 5.36 -0.96 6.58
CA ILE A 293 5.24 -2.05 5.60
C ILE A 293 5.66 -1.60 4.21
N SER A 294 5.34 -0.36 3.81
CA SER A 294 5.75 0.18 2.51
C SER A 294 7.28 0.21 2.36
N LYS A 295 8.01 0.52 3.44
CA LYS A 295 9.47 0.53 3.47
C LYS A 295 10.06 -0.88 3.45
N ILE A 296 9.45 -1.81 4.17
CA ILE A 296 9.85 -3.23 4.13
C ILE A 296 9.67 -3.79 2.72
N LYS A 297 8.52 -3.52 2.07
CA LYS A 297 8.27 -3.94 0.68
C LYS A 297 9.28 -3.35 -0.29
N GLN A 298 9.69 -2.10 -0.10
CA GLN A 298 10.72 -1.47 -0.94
C GLN A 298 12.07 -2.18 -0.80
N GLU A 299 12.54 -2.41 0.43
CA GLU A 299 13.81 -3.14 0.67
C GLU A 299 13.77 -4.58 0.17
N TRP A 300 12.64 -5.25 0.39
CA TRP A 300 12.39 -6.59 -0.10
C TRP A 300 12.47 -6.66 -1.63
N SER A 301 11.82 -5.72 -2.34
CA SER A 301 11.88 -5.61 -3.80
C SER A 301 13.28 -5.38 -4.33
N ASN A 302 14.02 -4.44 -3.75
CA ASN A 302 15.39 -4.15 -4.18
C ASN A 302 16.32 -5.37 -4.04
N ALA A 303 16.21 -6.07 -2.90
CA ALA A 303 17.01 -7.27 -2.64
C ALA A 303 16.59 -8.43 -3.54
N TRP A 304 15.29 -8.60 -3.80
CA TRP A 304 14.77 -9.61 -4.71
C TRP A 304 15.24 -9.38 -6.16
N GLU A 305 15.17 -8.16 -6.66
CA GLU A 305 15.64 -7.81 -8.00
C GLU A 305 17.14 -8.04 -8.16
N SER A 306 17.92 -7.66 -7.14
CA SER A 306 19.36 -7.92 -7.12
C SER A 306 19.66 -9.43 -7.17
N TYR A 307 18.91 -10.23 -6.42
CA TYR A 307 19.04 -11.68 -6.42
C TYR A 307 18.64 -12.30 -7.76
N LYS A 308 17.55 -11.84 -8.39
CA LYS A 308 17.15 -12.29 -9.74
C LYS A 308 18.26 -12.07 -10.76
N ILE A 309 18.96 -10.93 -10.71
CA ILE A 309 20.10 -10.67 -11.60
C ILE A 309 21.24 -11.67 -11.36
N ASP A 310 21.56 -11.98 -10.10
CA ASP A 310 22.58 -12.98 -9.75
C ASP A 310 22.19 -14.38 -10.25
N MET A 311 20.93 -14.77 -10.10
CA MET A 311 20.40 -16.03 -10.63
C MET A 311 20.58 -16.14 -12.15
N ILE A 312 20.25 -15.08 -12.88
CA ILE A 312 20.41 -15.03 -14.34
C ILE A 312 21.89 -15.19 -14.71
N LYS A 313 22.78 -14.47 -14.03
CA LYS A 313 24.23 -14.56 -14.27
C LYS A 313 24.78 -15.96 -14.02
N ARG A 314 24.25 -16.66 -13.01
CA ARG A 314 24.63 -18.03 -12.65
C ARG A 314 23.89 -19.11 -13.43
N GLN A 315 23.03 -18.73 -14.38
CA GLN A 315 22.23 -19.67 -15.17
C GLN A 315 21.35 -20.59 -14.29
N LEU A 316 20.80 -20.06 -13.19
CA LEU A 316 19.94 -20.80 -12.27
C LEU A 316 18.51 -20.89 -12.83
N TRP A 317 18.35 -21.68 -13.88
CA TRP A 317 17.08 -21.97 -14.54
C TRP A 317 16.46 -23.25 -13.98
N ALA A 318 15.14 -23.28 -13.88
CA ALA A 318 14.40 -24.49 -13.58
C ALA A 318 14.31 -25.37 -14.83
N GLU A 319 14.65 -26.65 -14.67
CA GLU A 319 14.68 -27.63 -15.76
C GLU A 319 13.38 -27.65 -16.57
N GLY A 320 13.52 -27.59 -17.90
CA GLY A 320 12.41 -27.76 -18.84
C GLY A 320 11.35 -26.66 -18.89
N SER A 321 11.50 -25.58 -18.12
CA SER A 321 10.43 -24.55 -17.99
C SER A 321 10.77 -23.16 -18.53
N GLY A 322 12.06 -22.86 -18.74
CA GLY A 322 12.53 -21.50 -19.07
C GLY A 322 12.34 -20.47 -17.95
N LYS A 323 11.91 -20.91 -16.75
CA LYS A 323 11.75 -20.09 -15.55
C LYS A 323 13.03 -20.07 -14.73
N LEU A 324 13.20 -19.06 -13.90
CA LEU A 324 14.22 -19.03 -12.86
C LEU A 324 13.88 -20.05 -11.75
N GLN A 325 14.91 -20.67 -11.18
CA GLN A 325 14.75 -21.63 -10.09
C GLN A 325 14.11 -20.99 -8.84
N ASN A 326 13.24 -21.70 -8.14
CA ASN A 326 12.74 -21.20 -6.85
C ASN A 326 13.87 -21.31 -5.79
N PRO A 327 14.28 -20.22 -5.12
CA PRO A 327 15.36 -20.26 -4.13
C PRO A 327 14.96 -20.91 -2.80
N GLY A 328 13.68 -21.25 -2.63
CA GLY A 328 13.15 -21.95 -1.48
C GLY A 328 12.83 -21.06 -0.28
N LYS A 329 12.09 -21.62 0.68
CA LYS A 329 11.57 -20.89 1.85
C LYS A 329 12.67 -20.32 2.76
N ARG A 330 13.83 -21.00 2.85
CA ARG A 330 14.99 -20.50 3.62
C ARG A 330 15.52 -19.17 3.07
N PHE A 331 15.51 -18.97 1.76
CA PHE A 331 15.88 -17.68 1.17
C PHE A 331 14.92 -16.57 1.61
N PHE A 332 13.61 -16.81 1.52
CA PHE A 332 12.60 -15.82 1.90
C PHE A 332 12.60 -15.49 3.41
N LEU A 333 12.99 -16.43 4.26
CA LEU A 333 13.26 -16.15 5.68
C LEU A 333 14.41 -15.15 5.85
N LYS A 334 15.54 -15.36 5.16
CA LYS A 334 16.68 -14.43 5.20
C LYS A 334 16.30 -13.06 4.65
N LEU A 335 15.57 -13.04 3.53
CA LEU A 335 15.09 -11.81 2.91
C LEU A 335 14.16 -11.02 3.84
N ALA A 336 13.27 -11.70 4.58
CA ALA A 336 12.43 -11.10 5.60
C ALA A 336 13.25 -10.45 6.72
N ALA A 337 14.15 -11.23 7.33
CA ALA A 337 15.00 -10.80 8.43
C ALA A 337 15.85 -9.59 8.04
N GLU A 338 16.48 -9.64 6.85
CA GLU A 338 17.33 -8.57 6.35
C GLU A 338 16.56 -7.30 5.99
N SER A 339 15.40 -7.43 5.33
CA SER A 339 14.57 -6.29 4.97
C SER A 339 14.06 -5.56 6.20
N VAL A 340 13.52 -6.29 7.19
CA VAL A 340 13.10 -5.71 8.46
C VAL A 340 14.27 -5.07 9.21
N ARG A 341 15.41 -5.76 9.29
CA ARG A 341 16.62 -5.22 9.94
C ARG A 341 17.05 -3.92 9.28
N LYS A 342 17.13 -3.84 7.95
CA LYS A 342 17.52 -2.60 7.25
C LYS A 342 16.57 -1.45 7.56
N VAL A 343 15.25 -1.67 7.44
CA VAL A 343 14.25 -0.63 7.73
C VAL A 343 14.30 -0.21 9.19
N ASN A 344 14.54 -1.14 10.13
CA ASN A 344 14.67 -0.81 11.54
C ASN A 344 15.87 0.11 11.86
N HIS A 345 16.92 0.08 11.02
CA HIS A 345 18.06 0.99 11.14
C HIS A 345 17.85 2.33 10.42
N MET A 346 16.80 2.48 9.61
CA MET A 346 16.53 3.73 8.92
C MET A 346 16.12 4.82 9.91
N ARG A 347 16.61 6.03 9.64
CA ARG A 347 16.29 7.25 10.37
C ARG A 347 15.81 8.31 9.39
N ASP A 348 14.91 9.18 9.83
CA ASP A 348 14.62 10.40 9.06
C ASP A 348 15.67 11.48 9.28
N ARG A 349 15.46 12.66 8.69
CA ARG A 349 16.41 13.78 8.75
C ARG A 349 16.62 14.30 10.17
N GLN A 350 15.67 14.03 11.06
CA GLN A 350 15.70 14.43 12.47
C GLN A 350 16.28 13.33 13.37
N GLY A 351 16.74 12.22 12.79
CA GLY A 351 17.31 11.11 13.55
C GLY A 351 16.28 10.17 14.18
N LEU A 352 14.99 10.34 13.90
CA LEU A 352 13.92 9.47 14.41
C LEU A 352 13.91 8.14 13.64
N THR A 353 13.75 7.03 14.35
CA THR A 353 13.51 5.74 13.71
C THR A 353 12.21 5.79 12.92
N TYR A 354 12.15 5.06 11.81
CA TYR A 354 10.91 4.97 11.01
C TYR A 354 9.75 4.36 11.81
N ALA A 355 10.05 3.44 12.73
CA ALA A 355 9.09 2.91 13.69
C ALA A 355 8.55 4.01 14.63
N ARG A 356 9.45 4.74 15.32
CA ARG A 356 9.05 5.83 16.24
C ARG A 356 8.24 6.89 15.52
N LYS A 357 8.69 7.28 14.33
CA LYS A 357 7.96 8.21 13.47
C LYS A 357 6.55 7.73 13.18
N ALA A 358 6.37 6.49 12.72
CA ALA A 358 5.06 5.95 12.40
C ALA A 358 4.14 5.92 13.63
N MET A 359 4.65 5.46 14.78
CA MET A 359 3.90 5.43 16.04
C MET A 359 3.43 6.83 16.48
N ILE A 360 4.32 7.84 16.44
CA ILE A 360 3.99 9.25 16.73
C ILE A 360 2.91 9.75 15.76
N ARG A 361 3.14 9.63 14.45
CA ARG A 361 2.26 10.25 13.43
C ARG A 361 0.87 9.61 13.38
N CYS A 362 0.70 8.38 13.88
CA CYS A 362 -0.60 7.72 14.05
C CYS A 362 -1.21 7.88 15.44
N GLY A 363 -0.53 8.56 16.38
CA GLY A 363 -1.04 8.83 17.72
C GLY A 363 -0.86 7.69 18.73
N LEU A 364 -0.15 6.62 18.39
CA LEU A 364 0.14 5.49 19.28
C LEU A 364 1.44 5.70 20.08
N SER A 365 1.86 6.94 20.27
CA SER A 365 3.09 7.30 20.98
C SER A 365 3.08 8.75 21.42
N LEU A 366 3.96 9.09 22.36
CA LEU A 366 4.20 10.47 22.75
C LEU A 366 5.10 11.16 21.73
N ASN A 367 4.99 12.48 21.61
CA ASN A 367 5.90 13.27 20.79
C ASN A 367 7.30 13.29 21.44
N ILE A 368 8.29 13.86 20.75
CA ILE A 368 9.68 13.95 21.22
C ILE A 368 9.85 14.75 22.52
N ASN A 369 8.86 15.60 22.84
CA ASN A 369 8.79 16.36 24.10
C ASN A 369 8.16 15.56 25.25
N GLY A 370 7.77 14.30 25.03
CA GLY A 370 7.12 13.45 26.03
C GLY A 370 5.64 13.75 26.23
N LEU A 371 5.00 14.53 25.36
CA LEU A 371 3.58 14.86 25.43
C LEU A 371 2.81 14.27 24.25
N TRP A 372 1.56 13.89 24.47
CA TRP A 372 0.66 13.54 23.39
C TRP A 372 -0.04 14.80 22.88
N GLU A 373 0.13 15.13 21.60
CA GLU A 373 -0.36 16.38 21.00
C GLU A 373 -1.00 16.11 19.63
N GLU A 374 -2.07 16.82 19.28
CA GLU A 374 -2.72 16.66 17.97
C GLU A 374 -1.80 17.05 16.80
N SER A 375 -0.94 18.05 17.02
CA SER A 375 0.05 18.52 16.04
C SER A 375 1.05 17.44 15.62
N GLN A 376 1.23 16.41 16.46
CA GLN A 376 2.11 15.28 16.17
C GLN A 376 1.55 14.36 15.09
N LEU A 377 0.23 14.36 14.86
CA LEU A 377 -0.44 13.40 13.98
C LEU A 377 -0.21 13.71 12.50
N PHE A 378 -0.44 12.75 11.60
CA PHE A 378 -0.52 13.03 10.17
C PHE A 378 -1.55 14.14 9.87
N PRO A 379 -1.31 15.01 8.88
CA PRO A 379 -2.22 16.14 8.62
C PRO A 379 -3.66 15.72 8.38
N VAL A 380 -3.88 14.60 7.68
CA VAL A 380 -5.22 14.04 7.47
C VAL A 380 -5.95 13.71 8.77
N LEU A 381 -5.25 13.21 9.79
CA LEU A 381 -5.84 12.91 11.09
C LEU A 381 -6.19 14.20 11.85
N GLN A 382 -5.36 15.23 11.73
CA GLN A 382 -5.63 16.55 12.31
C GLN A 382 -6.89 17.17 11.70
N GLU A 383 -7.05 17.07 10.39
CA GLU A 383 -8.26 17.56 9.70
C GLU A 383 -9.50 16.76 10.10
N ILE A 384 -9.38 15.44 10.31
CA ILE A 384 -10.48 14.61 10.84
C ILE A 384 -10.90 15.08 12.24
N ILE A 385 -9.95 15.35 13.14
CA ILE A 385 -10.24 15.86 14.49
C ILE A 385 -10.96 17.20 14.42
N LYS A 386 -10.45 18.16 13.62
CA LYS A 386 -11.08 19.47 13.42
C LYS A 386 -12.50 19.37 12.88
N LYS A 387 -12.77 18.37 12.03
CA LYS A 387 -14.07 18.14 11.41
C LYS A 387 -15.09 17.51 12.36
N TYR A 388 -14.64 16.73 13.35
CA TYR A 388 -15.50 16.00 14.28
C TYR A 388 -15.06 16.17 15.75
N PRO A 389 -15.02 17.43 16.26
CA PRO A 389 -14.54 17.71 17.61
C PRO A 389 -15.37 17.02 18.69
N GLU A 390 -16.69 16.91 18.51
CA GLU A 390 -17.59 16.25 19.46
C GLU A 390 -17.25 14.77 19.67
N HIS A 391 -16.88 14.07 18.59
CA HIS A 391 -16.49 12.67 18.65
C HIS A 391 -15.10 12.52 19.26
N TYR A 392 -14.17 13.40 18.90
CA TYR A 392 -12.86 13.48 19.54
C TYR A 392 -12.98 13.70 21.06
N GLU A 393 -13.87 14.57 21.52
CA GLU A 393 -14.13 14.81 22.96
C GLU A 393 -14.85 13.65 23.67
N GLY A 394 -15.23 12.59 22.95
CA GLY A 394 -15.76 11.36 23.53
C GLY A 394 -17.23 11.09 23.27
N CYS A 395 -17.88 11.83 22.35
CA CYS A 395 -19.22 11.47 21.87
C CYS A 395 -19.15 10.13 21.11
N PRO A 396 -19.83 9.06 21.56
CA PRO A 396 -19.78 7.76 20.90
C PRO A 396 -20.32 7.82 19.46
N VAL A 397 -19.71 7.05 18.56
CA VAL A 397 -20.19 6.92 17.19
C VAL A 397 -21.23 5.80 17.15
N GLY A 398 -22.49 6.15 16.90
CA GLY A 398 -23.58 5.18 16.77
C GLY A 398 -23.36 4.21 15.60
N PRO A 399 -24.06 3.06 15.59
CA PRO A 399 -23.95 2.08 14.52
C PRO A 399 -24.29 2.71 13.15
N ARG A 400 -23.63 2.24 12.10
CA ARG A 400 -23.90 2.70 10.73
C ARG A 400 -25.38 2.52 10.42
N ARG A 401 -26.10 3.61 10.14
CA ARG A 401 -27.45 3.55 9.56
C ARG A 401 -27.32 2.83 8.21
N GLN A 402 -27.84 1.60 8.12
CA GLN A 402 -28.06 0.99 6.81
C GLN A 402 -29.08 1.86 6.10
N VAL A 403 -28.65 2.55 5.05
CA VAL A 403 -29.60 3.14 4.11
C VAL A 403 -30.30 1.94 3.49
N ALA A 404 -31.56 1.72 3.84
CA ALA A 404 -32.40 0.73 3.17
C ALA A 404 -32.26 1.00 1.67
N ILE A 405 -31.78 0.00 0.93
CA ILE A 405 -31.91 0.01 -0.51
C ILE A 405 -33.41 -0.08 -0.72
N THR A 406 -34.07 1.06 -0.89
CA THR A 406 -35.42 1.08 -1.44
C THR A 406 -35.29 0.41 -2.80
N GLU A 407 -35.88 -0.77 -2.92
CA GLU A 407 -36.10 -1.43 -4.19
C GLU A 407 -36.66 -0.39 -5.16
N ASN A 408 -35.88 -0.06 -6.19
CA ASN A 408 -36.40 0.77 -7.26
C ASN A 408 -37.50 -0.06 -7.95
N PRO A 409 -38.73 0.43 -8.07
CA PRO A 409 -39.76 -0.25 -8.82
C PRO A 409 -39.33 -0.27 -10.29
N SER A 410 -39.23 -1.50 -10.81
CA SER A 410 -39.32 -1.89 -12.21
C SER A 410 -39.49 -0.77 -13.24
N PHE A 411 -38.50 -0.60 -14.12
CA PHE A 411 -38.68 -0.28 -15.54
C PHE A 411 -37.57 -0.93 -16.37
#